data_AF-A0A943Q355-F1
#
_entry.id   AF-A0A943Q355-F1
#
_cell.length_a   1.000
_cell.length_b   1.000
_cell.length_c   1.000
_cell.angle_alpha   90.00
_cell.angle_beta   90.00
_cell.angle_gamma   90.00
#
_symmetry.space_group_name_H-M   'P 1'
#
loop_
_entity.id
_entity.type
_entity.pdbx_description
1 polymer ?
#
loop_
_entity_poly.entity_id
_entity_poly.type
_entity_poly.pdbx_seq_one_letter_code
_entity_poly.pdbx_strand_id
1 'polypeptide(L)' 'MILRGGDICPIKGEYKIVDYNGKLHGRAFADAGDTMPMLPENLVYEYS' A
#
# COMPACT_ATOMS: atom_id res chain seq x y z
N MET A 1 -7.64 1.89 -4.70
CA MET A 1 -7.06 0.60 -5.16
C MET A 1 -6.30 -0.01 -4.00
N ILE A 2 -6.42 -1.30 -3.74
CA ILE A 2 -5.78 -1.96 -2.58
C ILE A 2 -4.64 -2.86 -3.08
N LEU A 3 -3.44 -2.69 -2.52
CA LEU A 3 -2.26 -3.53 -2.78
C LEU A 3 -1.80 -4.19 -1.47
N ARG A 4 -1.30 -5.41 -1.58
CA ARG A 4 -0.66 -6.16 -0.50
C ARG A 4 0.86 -6.12 -0.64
N GLY A 5 1.55 -6.50 0.42
CA GLY A 5 3.00 -6.69 0.37
C GLY A 5 3.36 -7.74 -0.68
N GLY A 6 4.34 -7.41 -1.54
CA GLY A 6 4.76 -8.23 -2.66
C GLY A 6 4.03 -7.97 -3.98
N ASP A 7 2.93 -7.20 -3.99
CA ASP A 7 2.26 -6.82 -5.23
C ASP A 7 3.11 -5.81 -6.02
N ILE A 8 2.97 -5.81 -7.35
CA ILE A 8 3.57 -4.78 -8.20
C ILE A 8 2.66 -3.55 -8.22
N CYS A 9 3.22 -2.41 -7.84
CA CYS A 9 2.61 -1.10 -7.90
C CYS A 9 2.26 -0.74 -9.36
N PRO A 10 0.98 -0.52 -9.71
CA PRO A 10 0.62 -0.26 -11.10
C PRO A 10 0.70 1.23 -11.47
N ILE A 11 0.69 2.15 -10.48
CA ILE A 11 0.63 3.59 -10.69
C ILE A 11 1.57 4.29 -9.71
N LYS A 12 2.33 5.29 -10.18
CA LYS A 12 3.16 6.13 -9.31
C LYS A 12 2.29 6.97 -8.38
N GLY A 13 2.58 6.98 -7.08
CA GLY A 13 1.95 7.92 -6.16
C GLY A 13 2.08 7.59 -4.68
N GLU A 14 1.31 8.31 -3.85
CA GLU A 14 1.21 8.09 -2.42
C GLU A 14 0.13 7.04 -2.11
N TYR A 15 0.52 6.04 -1.34
CA TYR A 15 -0.32 4.97 -0.85
C TYR A 15 -0.46 5.09 0.67
N LYS A 16 -1.70 5.05 1.17
CA LYS A 16 -1.98 5.01 2.59
C LYS A 16 -1.80 3.58 3.09
N ILE A 17 -1.12 3.41 4.22
CA ILE A 17 -1.07 2.12 4.91
C ILE A 17 -2.24 2.10 5.89
N VAL A 18 -3.24 1.26 5.63
CA VAL A 18 -4.48 1.17 6.40
C VAL A 18 -4.68 -0.24 6.92
N ASP A 19 -5.37 -0.39 8.05
CA ASP A 19 -5.88 -1.70 8.47
C ASP A 19 -7.24 -2.03 7.83
N TYR A 20 -7.72 -3.26 8.04
CA TYR A 20 -9.02 -3.71 7.53
C TYR A 20 -10.24 -2.96 8.13
N ASN A 21 -10.06 -2.18 9.19
CA ASN A 21 -11.10 -1.31 9.73
C ASN A 21 -11.03 0.11 9.12
N GLY A 22 -10.11 0.35 8.18
CA GLY A 22 -9.91 1.65 7.53
C GLY A 22 -9.10 2.64 8.37
N LYS A 23 -8.48 2.22 9.47
CA LYS A 23 -7.63 3.12 10.28
C LYS A 23 -6.30 3.34 9.56
N LEU A 24 -5.89 4.60 9.43
CA LEU A 24 -4.61 4.99 8.86
C LEU A 24 -3.45 4.78 9.85
N HIS A 25 -2.40 4.10 9.39
CA HIS A 25 -1.17 3.84 10.16
C HIS A 25 0.06 4.55 9.57
N GLY A 26 0.04 4.86 8.28
CA GLY A 26 1.17 5.52 7.64
C GLY A 26 0.92 5.81 6.17
N ARG A 27 1.96 6.28 5.48
CA ARG A 27 1.96 6.56 4.05
C ARG A 27 3.27 6.07 3.45
N ALA A 28 3.20 5.59 2.22
CA ALA A 28 4.34 5.17 1.42
C ALA A 28 4.24 5.79 0.03
N PHE A 29 5.37 6.09 -0.59
CA PHE A 29 5.43 6.51 -1.98
C PHE A 29 6.04 5.38 -2.79
N ALA A 30 5.46 5.08 -3.95
CA ALA A 30 5.97 4.05 -4.87
C ALA A 30 5.86 4.54 -6.30
N ASP A 31 6.82 4.15 -7.14
CA ASP A 31 6.75 4.34 -8.59
C ASP A 31 6.02 3.17 -9.25
N ALA A 32 5.49 3.39 -10.46
CA ALA A 32 4.85 2.32 -11.22
C ALA A 32 5.90 1.28 -11.62
N GLY A 33 5.63 0.01 -11.30
CA GLY A 33 6.54 -1.12 -11.49
C GLY A 33 7.29 -1.55 -10.23
N ASP A 34 7.26 -0.75 -9.15
CA ASP A 34 7.89 -1.13 -7.89
C ASP A 34 7.16 -2.29 -7.21
N THR A 35 7.90 -3.12 -6.47
CA THR A 35 7.29 -4.13 -5.61
C THR A 35 6.96 -3.52 -4.26
N MET A 36 5.70 -3.62 -3.82
CA MET A 36 5.24 -3.08 -2.54
C MET A 36 5.93 -3.82 -1.38
N PRO A 37 6.47 -3.11 -0.38
CA PRO A 37 7.11 -3.75 0.77
C PRO A 37 6.15 -4.66 1.56
N MET A 38 6.70 -5.68 2.22
CA MET A 38 5.90 -6.53 3.09
C MET A 38 5.37 -5.74 4.29
N LEU A 39 4.06 -5.86 4.53
CA LEU A 39 3.39 -5.32 5.70
C LEU A 39 2.94 -6.47 6.62
N PRO A 40 2.69 -6.19 7.92
CA PRO A 40 1.91 -7.07 8.77
C PRO A 40 0.59 -7.50 8.11
N GLU A 41 0.14 -8.73 8.38
CA GLU A 41 -1.02 -9.35 7.68
C GLU A 41 -2.33 -8.55 7.82
N ASN A 42 -2.43 -7.70 8.84
CA ASN A 42 -3.58 -6.85 9.11
C ASN A 42 -3.54 -5.48 8.40
N LEU A 43 -2.50 -5.19 7.62
CA LEU A 43 -2.30 -3.91 6.93
C LEU A 43 -2.25 -4.09 5.41
N VAL A 44 -2.76 -3.08 4.71
CA VAL A 44 -2.75 -3.00 3.24
C VAL A 44 -2.40 -1.59 2.78
N TYR A 45 -1.97 -1.47 1.53
CA TYR A 45 -1.76 -0.19 0.87
C TYR A 45 -3.02 0.23 0.11
N GLU A 46 -3.54 1.42 0.38
CA GLU A 46 -4.68 2.02 -0.29
C GLU A 46 -4.24 3.24 -1.09
N TYR A 47 -4.42 3.19 -2.40
CA TYR A 47 -4.26 4.34 -3.28
C TYR A 47 -5.47 5.27 -3.16
N SER A 48 -5.21 6.57 -2.91
CA SER A 48 -6.22 7.62 -2.81
C SER A 48 -6.57 8.25 -4.15
#